data_AF-A0A535K5E3-F1
#
_entry.id   AF-A0A535K5E3-F1
#
_cell.length_a   1.000
_cell.length_b   1.000
_cell.length_c   1.000
_cell.angle_alpha   90.00
_cell.angle_beta   90.00
_cell.angle_gamma   90.00
#
_symmetry.space_group_name_H-M   'P 1'
#
loop_
_entity.id
_entity.type
_entity.pdbx_description
1 polymer ?
#
loop_
_entity_poly.entity_id
_entity_poly.type
_entity_poly.pdbx_seq_one_letter_code
_entity_poly.pdbx_strand_id
1 'polypeptide(L)' 'AAGQAAAVAHVAAHELGAAAYAIKAARAAAPEGKREIAGRLECRWQHDQLPDAIRELVLDDQRLRNDICWSVFDC' A
#
# COMPACT_ATOMS: atom_id res chain seq x y z
N ALA A 1 14.96 3.17 0.15
CA ALA A 1 14.17 3.86 -0.87
C ALA A 1 12.87 3.10 -1.10
N ALA A 2 11.87 3.34 -0.25
CA ALA A 2 10.47 2.94 -0.41
C ALA A 2 9.68 4.23 -0.15
N GLY A 3 8.71 4.57 -1.00
CA GLY A 3 7.97 5.84 -0.93
C GLY A 3 7.92 6.64 -2.24
N GLN A 4 8.72 6.29 -3.25
CA GLN A 4 8.65 6.96 -4.57
C GLN A 4 7.52 6.41 -5.46
N ALA A 5 7.07 5.17 -5.25
CA ALA A 5 6.02 4.55 -6.05
C ALA A 5 4.60 5.05 -5.70
N ALA A 6 4.40 5.65 -4.52
CA ALA A 6 3.09 6.12 -4.07
C ALA A 6 2.73 7.54 -4.54
N ALA A 7 3.68 8.27 -5.17
CA ALA A 7 3.56 9.70 -5.46
C ALA A 7 3.04 10.03 -6.86
N VAL A 8 2.38 9.10 -7.56
CA VAL A 8 1.86 9.34 -8.93
C VAL A 8 0.37 9.00 -8.99
N ALA A 9 -0.48 9.94 -8.58
CA ALA A 9 -1.92 9.79 -8.77
C ALA A 9 -2.32 10.19 -10.19
N HIS A 10 -2.52 9.24 -11.11
CA HIS A 10 -3.31 9.56 -12.31
C HIS A 10 -4.30 8.49 -12.82
N VAL A 11 -4.26 7.21 -12.39
CA VAL A 11 -5.32 6.25 -12.78
C VAL A 11 -5.62 5.20 -11.69
N ALA A 12 -6.77 5.35 -11.01
CA ALA A 12 -7.17 4.54 -9.84
C ALA A 12 -7.07 3.01 -10.01
N ALA A 13 -7.21 2.47 -11.22
CA ALA A 13 -7.10 1.02 -11.47
C ALA A 13 -5.66 0.50 -11.64
N HIS A 14 -4.71 1.33 -12.07
CA HIS A 14 -3.30 0.93 -12.20
C HIS A 14 -2.48 1.29 -10.95
N GLU A 15 -2.86 2.33 -10.20
CA GLU A 15 -2.12 2.77 -9.02
C GLU A 15 -2.25 1.83 -7.81
N LEU A 16 -3.32 1.04 -7.69
CA LEU A 16 -3.47 0.09 -6.58
C LEU A 16 -2.39 -1.00 -6.60
N GLY A 17 -2.04 -1.47 -7.80
CA GLY A 17 -0.94 -2.41 -7.97
C GLY A 17 0.38 -1.83 -7.46
N ALA A 18 0.66 -0.55 -7.75
CA ALA A 18 1.86 0.14 -7.27
C ALA A 18 1.90 0.22 -5.74
N ALA A 19 0.78 0.55 -5.09
CA ALA A 19 0.63 0.55 -3.63
C ALA A 19 0.94 -0.84 -3.01
N ALA A 20 0.34 -1.89 -3.57
CA ALA A 20 0.58 -3.27 -3.14
C ALA A 20 2.04 -3.71 -3.31
N TYR A 21 2.66 -3.37 -4.45
CA TYR A 21 4.07 -3.67 -4.70
C TYR A 21 5.01 -2.88 -3.81
N ALA A 22 4.69 -1.63 -3.46
CA ALA A 22 5.47 -0.85 -2.50
C ALA A 22 5.48 -1.53 -1.11
N ILE A 23 4.34 -2.06 -0.65
CA ILE A 23 4.28 -2.85 0.59
C ILE A 23 5.14 -4.12 0.49
N LYS A 24 5.10 -4.83 -0.65
CA LYS A 24 5.97 -6.01 -0.88
C LYS A 24 7.44 -5.64 -0.91
N ALA A 25 7.79 -4.50 -1.50
CA ALA A 25 9.16 -4.00 -1.52
C ALA A 25 9.65 -3.65 -0.10
N ALA A 26 8.80 -3.01 0.72
CA ALA A 26 9.09 -2.75 2.13
C ALA A 26 9.31 -4.05 2.91
N ARG A 27 8.45 -5.07 2.71
CA ARG A 27 8.62 -6.40 3.30
C ARG A 27 9.93 -7.04 2.86
N ALA A 28 10.27 -6.98 1.57
CA ALA A 28 11.47 -7.60 1.01
C ALA A 28 12.78 -6.91 1.49
N ALA A 29 12.74 -5.59 1.70
CA ALA A 29 13.89 -4.83 2.18
C ALA A 29 14.16 -5.00 3.68
N ALA A 30 13.20 -5.54 4.45
CA ALA A 30 13.32 -5.70 5.89
C ALA A 30 14.01 -7.02 6.29
N PRO A 31 14.70 -7.05 7.45
CA PRO A 31 15.21 -8.29 8.05
C PRO A 31 14.11 -9.35 8.22
N GLU A 32 14.48 -10.62 8.21
CA GLU A 32 13.55 -11.76 8.17
C GLU A 32 12.48 -11.75 9.27
N GLY A 33 12.80 -11.30 10.49
CA GLY A 33 11.83 -11.15 11.59
C GLY A 33 11.04 -9.83 11.62
N LYS A 34 11.27 -8.92 10.67
CA LYS A 34 10.63 -7.58 10.62
C LYS A 34 9.80 -7.33 9.37
N ARG A 35 9.75 -8.28 8.44
CA ARG A 35 9.07 -8.11 7.14
C ARG A 35 7.60 -7.73 7.31
N GLU A 36 6.84 -8.48 8.11
CA GLU A 36 5.41 -8.18 8.33
C GLU A 36 5.17 -6.79 8.92
N ILE A 37 5.96 -6.43 9.94
CA ILE A 37 5.88 -5.11 10.59
C ILE A 37 6.19 -4.00 9.58
N ALA A 38 7.25 -4.17 8.77
CA ALA A 38 7.61 -3.22 7.73
C ALA A 38 6.48 -3.05 6.70
N GLY A 39 5.80 -4.13 6.32
CA GLY A 39 4.64 -4.06 5.43
C GLY A 39 3.46 -3.31 6.03
N ARG A 40 3.13 -3.56 7.31
CA ARG A 40 2.05 -2.85 8.02
C ARG A 40 2.36 -1.36 8.18
N LEU A 41 3.62 -1.02 8.46
CA LEU A 41 4.07 0.37 8.58
C LEU A 41 3.98 1.10 7.23
N GLU A 42 4.42 0.48 6.15
CA GLU A 42 4.30 1.03 4.79
C GLU A 42 2.84 1.26 4.41
N CYS A 43 1.96 0.30 4.69
CA CYS A 43 0.53 0.44 4.43
C CYS A 43 -0.12 1.59 5.22
N ARG A 44 0.14 1.68 6.53
CA ARG A 44 -0.38 2.78 7.36
C ARG A 44 0.15 4.13 6.89
N TRP A 45 1.43 4.19 6.52
CA TRP A 45 1.99 5.39 5.92
C TRP A 45 1.28 5.76 4.61
N GLN A 46 1.01 4.80 3.73
CA GLN A 46 0.24 5.05 2.51
C GLN A 46 -1.18 5.57 2.82
N HIS A 47 -1.86 5.02 3.83
CA HIS A 47 -3.17 5.50 4.29
C HIS A 47 -3.11 6.93 4.83
N ASP A 48 -2.08 7.25 5.61
CA ASP A 48 -1.89 8.59 6.19
C ASP A 48 -1.64 9.65 5.11
N GLN A 49 -1.00 9.26 3.99
CA GLN A 49 -0.75 10.14 2.85
C GLN A 49 -1.98 10.40 1.96
N LEU A 50 -3.11 9.71 2.17
CA LEU A 50 -4.31 9.90 1.37
C LEU A 50 -4.99 11.25 1.68
N PRO A 51 -5.25 12.10 0.65
CA PRO A 51 -6.11 13.26 0.82
C PRO A 51 -7.52 12.86 1.27
N ASP A 52 -8.09 13.60 2.21
CA ASP A 52 -9.40 13.27 2.81
C ASP A 52 -10.51 13.09 1.76
N ALA A 53 -10.49 13.89 0.70
CA ALA A 53 -11.48 13.85 -0.38
C ALA A 53 -11.55 12.51 -1.12
N ILE A 54 -10.48 11.71 -1.10
CA ILE A 54 -10.41 10.42 -1.81
C ILE A 54 -10.10 9.23 -0.87
N ARG A 55 -9.85 9.50 0.42
CA ARG A 55 -9.41 8.49 1.39
C ARG A 55 -10.37 7.31 1.45
N GLU A 56 -11.66 7.57 1.62
CA GLU A 56 -12.68 6.51 1.70
C GLU A 56 -12.72 5.67 0.42
N LEU A 57 -12.74 6.31 -0.75
CA LEU A 57 -12.75 5.63 -2.05
C LEU A 57 -11.54 4.71 -2.23
N VAL A 58 -10.34 5.16 -1.85
CA VAL A 58 -9.12 4.36 -1.97
C VAL A 58 -9.12 3.19 -0.98
N LEU A 59 -9.56 3.41 0.27
CA LEU A 59 -9.62 2.34 1.27
C LEU A 59 -10.64 1.26 0.89
N ASP A 60 -11.79 1.66 0.32
CA ASP A 60 -12.78 0.70 -0.19
C ASP A 60 -12.27 -0.10 -1.39
N ASP A 61 -11.57 0.53 -2.33
CA ASP A 61 -10.95 -0.19 -3.46
C ASP A 61 -9.85 -1.15 -2.99
N GLN A 62 -9.01 -0.73 -2.02
CA GLN A 62 -8.03 -1.60 -1.35
C GLN A 62 -8.70 -2.81 -0.70
N ARG A 63 -9.81 -2.61 0.02
CA ARG A 63 -10.57 -3.68 0.66
C ARG A 63 -11.16 -4.67 -0.36
N LEU A 64 -11.73 -4.16 -1.46
CA LEU A 64 -12.35 -4.98 -2.50
C LEU A 64 -11.36 -5.84 -3.28
N ARG A 65 -10.11 -5.37 -3.41
CA ARG A 65 -9.07 -6.03 -4.22
C ARG A 65 -7.95 -6.64 -3.38
N ASN A 66 -8.09 -6.66 -2.06
CA ASN A 66 -7.00 -7.11 -1.18
C ASN A 66 -6.63 -8.58 -1.44
N ASP A 67 -7.61 -9.41 -1.77
CA ASP A 67 -7.41 -10.81 -2.13
C ASP A 67 -6.50 -10.99 -3.36
N ILE A 68 -6.74 -10.23 -4.43
CA ILE A 68 -5.92 -10.24 -5.64
C ILE A 68 -4.57 -9.52 -5.43
N CYS A 69 -4.47 -8.69 -4.38
CA CYS A 69 -3.25 -8.00 -3.96
C CYS A 69 -2.52 -8.69 -2.80
N TRP A 70 -2.69 -10.01 -2.62
CA TRP A 70 -1.95 -10.81 -1.62
C TRP A 70 -2.17 -10.39 -0.16
N SER A 71 -3.34 -9.83 0.16
CA SER A 71 -3.72 -9.38 1.50
C SER A 71 -2.75 -8.38 2.12
N VAL A 72 -2.05 -7.58 1.29
CA VAL A 72 -1.03 -6.64 1.79
C VAL A 72 -1.61 -5.39 2.43
N PHE A 73 -2.89 -5.08 2.19
CA PHE A 73 -3.60 -3.94 2.78
C PHE A 73 -4.23 -4.23 4.16
N ASP A 74 -4.03 -5.44 4.72
CA ASP A 74 -4.47 -5.77 6.08
C ASP A 74 -3.49 -5.20 7.12
N CYS A 75 -3.81 -4.02 7.61
CA CYS A 75 -2.98 -3.17 8.45
C CYS A 75 -3.66 -2.99 9.81
#